data_AF-A0A2E2WY03-F1
#
_entry.id   AF-A0A2E2WY03-F1
#
_cell.length_a   1.000
_cell.length_b   1.000
_cell.length_c   1.000
_cell.angle_alpha   90.00
_cell.angle_beta   90.00
_cell.angle_gamma   90.00
#
_symmetry.space_group_name_H-M   'P 1'
#
loop_
_entity.id
_entity.type
_entity.pdbx_description
1 polymer ?
#
loop_
_entity_poly.entity_id
_entity_poly.type
_entity_poly.pdbx_seq_one_letter_code
_entity_poly.pdbx_strand_id
1 'polypeptide(L)' 'GAVYGFAAQIDGMVERFRTELGGCTVVATGGLVDVIAPVTSTIEHVEPFLTLHGLRLVHDRNR' A
#
# COMPACT_ATOMS: atom_id res chain seq x y z
N GLY A 1 -10.61 12.47 -14.20
CA GLY A 1 -9.66 12.68 -13.09
C GLY A 1 -8.94 11.38 -12.80
N ALA A 2 -7.64 11.29 -13.13
CA ALA A 2 -6.89 10.03 -12.99
C ALA A 2 -6.46 9.77 -11.54
N VAL A 3 -5.88 10.77 -10.87
CA VAL A 3 -5.38 10.67 -9.49
C VAL A 3 -6.49 10.35 -8.49
N TYR A 4 -7.54 11.18 -8.43
CA TYR A 4 -8.66 10.97 -7.51
C TYR A 4 -9.51 9.74 -7.84
N GLY A 5 -9.64 9.38 -9.12
CA GLY A 5 -10.34 8.15 -9.51
C GLY A 5 -9.59 6.90 -9.05
N PHE A 6 -8.25 6.90 -9.19
CA PHE A 6 -7.42 5.81 -8.70
C PHE A 6 -7.40 5.72 -7.17
N ALA A 7 -7.38 6.87 -6.48
CA ALA A 7 -7.47 6.90 -5.02
C ALA A 7 -8.79 6.33 -4.50
N ALA A 8 -9.92 6.71 -5.12
CA ALA A 8 -11.23 6.15 -4.79
C ALA A 8 -11.31 4.63 -5.10
N GLN A 9 -10.65 4.18 -6.17
CA GLN A 9 -10.53 2.75 -6.48
C GLN A 9 -9.74 2.00 -5.39
N ILE A 10 -8.62 2.55 -4.91
CA ILE A 10 -7.85 1.96 -3.80
C ILE A 10 -8.72 1.85 -2.55
N ASP A 11 -9.35 2.94 -2.14
CA ASP A 11 -10.20 2.98 -0.95
C ASP A 11 -11.33 1.96 -1.02
N GLY A 12 -12.02 1.90 -2.16
CA GLY A 12 -13.10 0.93 -2.37
C GLY A 12 -12.62 -0.53 -2.32
N MET A 13 -11.42 -0.82 -2.83
CA MET A 13 -10.86 -2.17 -2.78
C MET A 13 -10.45 -2.55 -1.36
N VAL A 14 -9.81 -1.64 -0.62
CA VAL A 14 -9.42 -1.89 0.78
C VAL A 14 -10.65 -2.21 1.63
N GLU A 15 -11.74 -1.47 1.48
CA GLU A 15 -12.96 -1.71 2.26
C GLU A 15 -13.59 -3.08 1.96
N ARG A 16 -13.57 -3.50 0.69
CA ARG A 16 -14.03 -4.84 0.30
C ARG A 16 -13.16 -5.92 0.92
N PHE A 17 -11.84 -5.75 0.93
CA PHE A 17 -10.93 -6.69 1.59
C PHE A 17 -11.16 -6.73 3.10
N ARG A 18 -11.38 -5.59 3.76
CA ARG A 18 -11.69 -5.55 5.19
C ARG A 18 -12.99 -6.27 5.54
N THR A 19 -13.98 -6.23 4.66
CA THR A 19 -15.23 -6.96 4.84
C THR A 19 -15.00 -8.49 4.85
N GLU A 20 -14.05 -8.99 4.06
CA GLU A 20 -13.76 -10.43 3.94
C GLU A 20 -12.74 -10.92 4.99
N LEU A 21 -11.69 -10.13 5.24
CA LEU A 21 -10.54 -10.51 6.08
C LEU A 21 -10.70 -10.06 7.54
N GLY A 22 -11.62 -9.13 7.82
CA GLY A 22 -11.64 -8.33 9.04
C GLY A 22 -10.69 -7.13 8.97
N GLY A 23 -10.31 -6.57 10.12
CA GLY A 23 -9.36 -5.46 10.16
C GLY A 23 -8.01 -5.84 9.52
N CYS A 24 -7.48 -4.96 8.67
CA CYS A 24 -6.18 -5.15 8.03
C CYS A 24 -5.36 -3.86 8.04
N THR A 25 -4.05 -3.99 8.18
CA THR A 25 -3.10 -2.88 8.04
C THR A 25 -2.82 -2.63 6.57
N VAL A 26 -2.93 -1.38 6.15
CA VAL A 26 -2.79 -0.97 4.75
C VAL A 26 -1.47 -0.24 4.55
N VAL A 27 -0.54 -0.89 3.83
CA VAL A 27 0.79 -0.33 3.53
C VAL A 27 0.89 -0.04 2.03
N ALA A 28 1.28 1.19 1.67
CA ALA A 28 1.51 1.61 0.30
C ALA A 28 3.00 1.75 -0.01
N THR A 29 3.40 1.44 -1.24
CA THR A 29 4.76 1.56 -1.76
C THR A 29 4.73 1.89 -3.26
N GLY A 30 5.90 2.07 -3.88
CA GLY A 30 6.04 2.31 -5.32
C GLY A 30 6.18 3.78 -5.70
N GLY A 31 6.62 4.03 -6.94
CA GLY A 31 7.11 5.35 -7.37
C GLY A 31 6.08 6.48 -7.48
N LEU A 32 4.79 6.20 -7.33
CA LEU A 32 3.72 7.21 -7.35
C LEU A 32 3.06 7.40 -5.98
N VAL A 33 3.60 6.78 -4.92
CA VAL A 33 2.98 6.79 -3.59
C VAL A 33 2.81 8.20 -3.03
N ASP A 34 3.78 9.10 -3.27
CA ASP A 34 3.73 10.49 -2.81
C ASP A 34 2.61 11.32 -3.48
N VAL A 35 2.14 10.87 -4.65
CA VAL A 35 1.04 11.53 -5.39
C VAL A 35 -0.31 10.95 -4.96
N ILE A 36 -0.36 9.64 -4.70
CA ILE A 36 -1.61 8.92 -4.43
C ILE A 36 -1.96 8.93 -2.95
N ALA A 37 -1.01 8.67 -2.05
CA ALA A 37 -1.28 8.54 -0.62
C ALA A 37 -1.97 9.77 0.01
N PRO A 38 -1.63 11.03 -0.32
CA PRO A 38 -2.30 12.19 0.26
C PRO A 38 -3.78 12.33 -0.11
N VAL A 39 -4.24 11.62 -1.14
CA VAL A 39 -5.62 11.70 -1.64
C VAL A 39 -6.40 10.39 -1.43
N THR A 40 -5.80 9.42 -0.73
CA THR A 40 -6.40 8.14 -0.34
C THR A 40 -6.74 8.19 1.15
N SER A 41 -7.89 7.64 1.55
CA SER A 41 -8.35 7.68 2.95
C SER A 41 -7.99 6.43 3.74
N THR A 42 -7.67 5.34 3.06
CA THR A 42 -7.49 4.02 3.68
C THR A 42 -6.04 3.61 3.95
N ILE A 43 -5.05 4.30 3.36
CA ILE A 43 -3.62 4.01 3.56
C ILE A 43 -3.21 4.42 4.98
N GLU A 44 -2.59 3.50 5.72
CA GLU A 44 -2.13 3.72 7.09
C GLU A 44 -0.62 4.00 7.15
N HIS A 45 0.15 3.35 6.26
CA HIS A 45 1.61 3.50 6.21
C HIS A 45 2.10 3.63 4.77
N VAL A 46 3.11 4.48 4.58
CA VAL A 46 3.86 4.60 3.32
C VAL A 46 5.26 4.09 3.56
N GLU A 47 5.67 3.07 2.79
CA GLU A 47 7.00 2.47 2.86
C GLU A 47 7.60 2.35 1.44
N PRO A 48 8.30 3.40 0.95
CA PRO A 48 8.82 3.43 -0.42
C PRO A 48 9.82 2.32 -0.75
N PHE A 49 10.47 1.72 0.26
CA PHE A 49 11.51 0.72 0.08
C PHE A 49 11.07 -0.68 0.51
N LEU A 50 9.76 -0.93 0.63
CA LEU A 50 9.19 -2.20 1.09
C LEU A 50 9.80 -3.41 0.37
N THR A 51 9.94 -3.33 -0.96
CA THR A 51 10.55 -4.39 -1.77
C THR A 51 12.03 -4.60 -1.42
N LEU A 52 12.80 -3.52 -1.24
CA LEU A 52 14.22 -3.62 -0.89
C LEU A 52 14.41 -4.18 0.52
N HIS A 53 13.54 -3.83 1.46
CA HIS A 53 13.51 -4.45 2.78
C HIS A 53 13.29 -5.97 2.69
N GLY A 54 12.31 -6.41 1.88
CA GLY A 54 12.07 -7.83 1.63
C GLY A 54 13.29 -8.54 1.03
N LEU A 55 13.92 -7.94 0.00
CA LEU A 55 15.11 -8.52 -0.63
C LEU A 55 16.28 -8.66 0.34
N ARG A 56 16.52 -7.66 1.20
CA ARG A 56 17.55 -7.75 2.26
C ARG A 56 17.28 -8.91 3.20
N LEU A 57 16.06 -9.06 3.71
CA LEU A 57 15.69 -10.15 4.62
C LEU A 57 15.87 -11.53 3.96
N VAL A 58 15.50 -11.66 2.70
CA VAL A 58 15.71 -12.90 1.94
C VAL A 58 17.19 -13.19 1.75
N HIS A 59 18.01 -12.18 1.44
CA HIS A 59 19.46 -12.36 1.34
C HIS A 59 20.06 -12.84 2.67
N ASP A 60 19.74 -12.16 3.78
CA ASP A 60 20.27 -12.48 5.10
C ASP A 60 19.88 -13.90 5.56
N ARG A 61 18.69 -14.39 5.18
CA ARG A 61 18.23 -15.75 5.49
C ARG A 61 18.96 -16.84 4.71
N ASN A 62 19.55 -16.51 3.55
CA ASN A 62 20.23 -17.47 2.67
C ASN A 62 21.77 -17.39 2.75
N ARG A 63 22.32 -16.72 3.76
CA ARG A 63 23.76 -16.72 4.06
C ARG A 63 24.15 -17.87 4.96
#